data_AF-A0A3B8HVW0-F1
#
_entry.id   AF-A0A3B8HVW0-F1
#
_cell.length_a   1.000
_cell.length_b   1.000
_cell.length_c   1.000
_cell.angle_alpha   90.00
_cell.angle_beta   90.00
_cell.angle_gamma   90.00
#
_symmetry.space_group_name_H-M   'P 1'
#
loop_
_entity.id
_entity.type
_entity.pdbx_description
1 polymer ?
#
loop_
_entity_poly.entity_id
_entity_poly.type
_entity_poly.pdbx_seq_one_letter_code
_entity_poly.pdbx_strand_id
1 'polypeptide(L)'
;MRYTGIILDLVLRFLFGGAAVAGCYILLLIVPWKSFAGIFAAFPAVLASAVIMTGYLEGRQAAAQLAMGATAGMLGCTVCVAVTWWGLLTGLGWIWSIAISIPAWLISSLIFIRLIKK
;
A
#
# COMPACT_ATOMS: atom_id res chain seq x y z
N MET A 1 -14.22 -26.13 0.89
CA MET A 1 -14.67 -24.82 0.40
C MET A 1 -13.92 -23.62 1.01
N ARG A 2 -13.55 -23.62 2.31
CA ARG A 2 -12.82 -22.50 2.95
C ARG A 2 -11.40 -22.24 2.42
N TYR A 3 -10.65 -23.29 2.07
CA TYR A 3 -9.28 -23.16 1.51
C TYR A 3 -9.25 -22.60 0.09
N THR A 4 -10.22 -22.95 -0.75
CA THR A 4 -10.34 -22.45 -2.13
C THR A 4 -10.55 -20.92 -2.16
N GLY A 5 -11.32 -20.39 -1.20
CA GLY A 5 -11.53 -18.94 -1.07
C GLY A 5 -10.27 -18.17 -0.66
N ILE A 6 -9.45 -18.73 0.24
CA ILE A 6 -8.19 -18.10 0.69
C ILE A 6 -7.17 -18.02 -0.43
N ILE A 7 -7.00 -19.11 -1.21
CA ILE A 7 -6.07 -19.13 -2.34
C ILE A 7 -6.52 -18.13 -3.41
N LEU A 8 -7.83 -18.08 -3.70
CA LEU A 8 -8.38 -17.13 -4.66
C LEU A 8 -8.18 -15.67 -4.21
N ASP A 9 -8.43 -15.33 -2.94
CA ASP A 9 -8.17 -13.99 -2.39
C ASP A 9 -6.69 -13.60 -2.51
N LEU A 10 -5.77 -14.51 -2.16
CA LEU A 10 -4.34 -14.27 -2.26
C LEU A 10 -3.89 -14.05 -3.72
N VAL A 11 -4.35 -14.92 -4.63
CA VAL A 11 -4.03 -14.83 -6.06
C VAL A 11 -4.58 -13.54 -6.66
N LEU A 12 -5.80 -13.14 -6.32
CA LEU A 12 -6.38 -11.89 -6.82
C LEU A 12 -5.63 -10.66 -6.30
N ARG A 13 -5.28 -10.61 -5.01
CA ARG A 13 -4.48 -9.50 -4.47
C ARG A 13 -3.11 -9.41 -5.11
N PHE A 14 -2.46 -10.56 -5.36
CA PHE A 14 -1.18 -10.62 -6.03
C PHE A 14 -1.29 -10.20 -7.50
N LEU A 15 -2.28 -10.70 -8.25
CA LEU A 15 -2.48 -10.34 -9.65
C LEU A 15 -2.85 -8.87 -9.82
N PHE A 16 -3.83 -8.36 -9.08
CA PHE A 16 -4.21 -6.94 -9.17
C PHE A 16 -3.08 -6.03 -8.68
N GLY A 17 -2.43 -6.37 -7.56
CA GLY A 17 -1.30 -5.61 -7.04
C GLY A 17 -0.11 -5.62 -8.00
N GLY A 18 0.33 -6.81 -8.42
CA GLY A 18 1.46 -7.00 -9.32
C GLY A 18 1.22 -6.43 -10.71
N ALA A 19 0.03 -6.63 -11.29
CA ALA A 19 -0.34 -6.03 -12.57
C ALA A 19 -0.41 -4.51 -12.49
N ALA A 20 -0.89 -3.95 -11.37
CA ALA A 20 -0.86 -2.50 -11.18
C ALA A 20 0.58 -1.97 -11.10
N VAL A 21 1.46 -2.61 -10.32
CA VAL A 21 2.88 -2.23 -10.25
C VAL A 21 3.54 -2.32 -11.64
N ALA A 22 3.29 -3.40 -12.38
CA ALA A 22 3.82 -3.59 -13.72
C ALA A 22 3.27 -2.54 -14.72
N GLY A 23 1.96 -2.27 -14.69
CA GLY A 23 1.33 -1.25 -15.53
C GLY A 23 1.85 0.15 -15.22
N CYS A 24 2.03 0.48 -13.95
CA CYS A 24 2.66 1.72 -13.49
C CYS A 24 4.09 1.86 -14.03
N TYR A 25 4.87 0.78 -14.02
CA TYR A 25 6.20 0.76 -14.61
C TYR A 25 6.18 0.96 -16.13
N ILE A 26 5.27 0.30 -16.85
CA ILE A 26 5.11 0.49 -18.30
C ILE A 26 4.76 1.93 -18.63
N LEU A 27 3.82 2.54 -17.90
CA LEU A 27 3.47 3.95 -18.07
C LEU A 27 4.67 4.87 -17.88
N LEU A 28 5.62 4.48 -17.01
CA LEU A 28 6.84 5.23 -16.80
C LEU A 28 7.87 5.14 -17.90
N LEU A 29 7.87 4.06 -18.67
CA LEU A 29 8.69 3.99 -19.87
C LEU A 29 8.18 4.94 -20.96
N ILE A 30 6.90 5.33 -20.89
CA ILE A 30 6.24 6.19 -21.88
C ILE A 30 6.23 7.67 -21.42
N VAL A 31 6.05 7.92 -20.12
CA VAL A 31 5.92 9.27 -19.57
C VAL A 31 7.28 9.78 -19.04
N PRO A 32 7.80 10.91 -19.53
CA PRO A 32 9.16 11.38 -19.21
C PRO A 32 9.34 11.96 -17.78
N TRP A 33 8.28 12.09 -16.99
CA TRP A 33 8.34 12.70 -15.65
C TRP A 33 8.49 11.68 -14.52
N LYS A 34 9.68 11.63 -13.92
CA LYS A 34 9.98 10.76 -12.76
C LYS A 34 9.06 10.98 -11.55
N SER A 35 8.56 12.20 -11.32
CA SER A 35 7.61 12.45 -10.22
C SER A 35 6.24 11.84 -10.48
N PHE A 36 5.84 11.70 -11.74
CA PHE A 36 4.62 11.03 -12.14
C PHE A 36 4.67 9.53 -11.80
N ALA A 37 5.89 8.95 -11.77
CA ALA A 37 6.16 7.59 -11.26
C ALA A 37 5.68 7.38 -9.84
N GLY A 38 5.96 8.37 -8.98
CA GLY A 38 5.70 8.27 -7.55
C GLY A 38 4.21 8.15 -7.27
N ILE A 39 3.38 8.84 -8.06
CA ILE A 39 1.91 8.78 -7.95
C ILE A 39 1.43 7.35 -8.21
N PHE A 40 1.95 6.75 -9.29
CA PHE A 40 1.60 5.39 -9.69
C PHE A 40 2.19 4.33 -8.75
N ALA A 41 3.34 4.58 -8.12
CA ALA A 41 3.87 3.73 -7.06
C ALA A 41 2.96 3.68 -5.82
N ALA A 42 2.10 4.68 -5.61
CA ALA A 42 1.13 4.75 -4.52
C ALA A 42 -0.27 4.20 -4.91
N PHE A 43 -0.39 3.52 -6.05
CA PHE A 43 -1.69 3.10 -6.59
C PHE A 43 -2.43 2.08 -5.68
N PRO A 44 -3.72 2.31 -5.35
CA PRO A 44 -4.45 1.51 -4.36
C PRO A 44 -5.07 0.20 -4.91
N ALA A 45 -4.40 -0.50 -5.85
CA ALA A 45 -4.92 -1.74 -6.43
C ALA A 45 -5.21 -2.85 -5.41
N VAL A 46 -4.30 -3.02 -4.45
CA VAL A 46 -4.41 -4.03 -3.40
C VAL A 46 -5.59 -3.72 -2.47
N LEU A 47 -5.85 -2.44 -2.20
CA LEU A 47 -7.02 -2.00 -1.45
C LEU A 47 -8.31 -2.35 -2.20
N ALA A 48 -8.39 -2.00 -3.48
CA ALA A 48 -9.59 -2.24 -4.29
C ALA A 48 -9.94 -3.74 -4.33
N SER A 49 -8.97 -4.60 -4.61
CA SER A 49 -9.19 -6.05 -4.62
C SER A 49 -9.62 -6.60 -3.25
N ALA A 50 -8.97 -6.17 -2.17
CA ALA A 50 -9.32 -6.60 -0.82
C ALA A 50 -10.73 -6.14 -0.40
N VAL A 51 -11.11 -4.89 -0.68
CA VAL A 51 -12.46 -4.38 -0.35
C VAL A 51 -13.54 -5.10 -1.14
N ILE A 52 -13.32 -5.38 -2.43
CA ILE A 52 -14.27 -6.13 -3.27
C ILE A 52 -14.45 -7.55 -2.73
N MET A 53 -13.35 -8.25 -2.45
CA MET A 53 -13.40 -9.63 -1.95
C MET A 53 -14.02 -9.71 -0.56
N THR A 54 -13.58 -8.89 0.38
CA THR A 54 -14.16 -8.85 1.74
C THR A 54 -15.62 -8.40 1.70
N GLY A 55 -15.99 -7.45 0.84
CA GLY A 55 -17.38 -7.02 0.67
C GLY A 55 -18.27 -8.13 0.13
N TYR A 56 -17.76 -8.94 -0.81
CA TYR A 56 -18.49 -10.07 -1.39
C TYR A 56 -18.62 -11.25 -0.41
N LEU A 57 -17.56 -11.56 0.34
CA LEU A 57 -17.51 -12.75 1.21
C LEU A 57 -18.03 -12.51 2.64
N GLU A 58 -17.73 -11.34 3.21
CA GLU A 58 -17.96 -11.01 4.62
C GLU A 58 -18.91 -9.81 4.81
N GLY A 59 -19.31 -9.17 3.72
CA GLY A 59 -20.29 -8.10 3.72
C GLY A 59 -19.74 -6.71 4.04
N ARG A 60 -20.64 -5.73 4.08
CA ARG A 60 -20.32 -4.29 4.15
C ARG A 60 -19.52 -3.89 5.39
N GLN A 61 -19.86 -4.42 6.56
CA GLN A 61 -19.20 -4.03 7.81
C GLN A 61 -17.73 -4.49 7.84
N ALA A 62 -17.46 -5.72 7.41
CA ALA A 62 -16.10 -6.24 7.31
C ALA A 62 -15.26 -5.44 6.29
N ALA A 63 -15.83 -5.14 5.11
CA ALA A 63 -15.17 -4.31 4.11
C ALA A 63 -14.87 -2.89 4.63
N ALA A 64 -15.77 -2.29 5.40
CA ALA A 64 -15.56 -0.97 6.01
C ALA A 64 -14.44 -0.99 7.06
N GLN A 65 -14.39 -2.04 7.91
CA GLN A 65 -13.30 -2.22 8.88
C GLN A 65 -11.95 -2.42 8.18
N LEU A 66 -11.92 -3.20 7.10
CA LEU A 66 -10.74 -3.40 6.27
C LEU A 66 -10.28 -2.07 5.64
N ALA A 67 -11.21 -1.29 5.06
CA ALA A 67 -10.89 0.01 4.48
C ALA A 67 -10.34 1.00 5.53
N MET A 68 -10.92 1.02 6.74
CA MET A 68 -10.40 1.84 7.85
C MET A 68 -8.98 1.43 8.26
N GLY A 69 -8.71 0.14 8.38
CA GLY A 69 -7.35 -0.36 8.62
C GLY A 69 -6.37 0.02 7.52
N ALA A 70 -6.82 -0.06 6.26
CA ALA A 70 -6.01 0.35 5.12
C ALA A 70 -5.75 1.86 5.09
N THR A 71 -6.70 2.70 5.50
CA THR A 71 -6.47 4.16 5.65
C THR A 71 -5.30 4.44 6.60
N ALA A 72 -5.27 3.78 7.77
CA ALA A 72 -4.15 3.94 8.70
C ALA A 72 -2.81 3.48 8.09
N GLY A 73 -2.82 2.35 7.37
CA GLY A 73 -1.65 1.84 6.66
C GLY A 73 -1.14 2.78 5.56
N MET A 74 -2.06 3.36 4.78
CA MET A 74 -1.74 4.32 3.70
C MET A 74 -1.20 5.65 4.26
N LEU A 75 -1.73 6.14 5.39
CA LEU A 75 -1.14 7.28 6.09
C LEU A 75 0.28 6.97 6.59
N GLY A 76 0.50 5.75 7.09
CA GLY A 76 1.85 5.30 7.39
C GLY A 76 2.75 5.23 6.15
N CYS A 77 2.21 4.86 4.98
CA CYS A 77 2.99 4.87 3.73
C CYS A 77 3.45 6.28 3.38
N THR A 78 2.64 7.32 3.64
CA THR A 78 3.07 8.72 3.51
C THR A 78 4.29 9.01 4.39
N VAL A 79 4.30 8.52 5.64
CA VAL A 79 5.47 8.64 6.53
C VAL A 79 6.67 7.89 5.97
N CYS A 80 6.48 6.67 5.47
CA CYS A 80 7.52 5.86 4.82
C CYS A 80 8.22 6.64 3.70
N VAL A 81 7.43 7.19 2.78
CA VAL A 81 7.93 7.93 1.63
C VAL A 81 8.62 9.21 2.08
N ALA A 82 8.06 9.94 3.06
CA ALA A 82 8.68 11.14 3.60
C ALA A 82 10.04 10.87 4.27
N VAL A 83 10.15 9.79 5.05
CA VAL A 83 11.42 9.38 5.68
C VAL A 83 12.43 8.93 4.63
N THR A 84 11.99 8.19 3.60
CA THR A 84 12.87 7.78 2.50
C THR A 84 13.40 9.00 1.76
N TRP A 85 12.52 9.95 1.43
CA TRP A 85 12.86 11.20 0.77
C TRP A 85 13.87 12.02 1.60
N TRP A 86 13.61 12.17 2.90
CA TRP A 86 14.52 12.85 3.81
C TRP A 86 15.90 12.14 3.93
N GLY A 87 15.92 10.82 4.03
CA GLY A 87 17.16 10.04 4.06
C GLY A 87 17.99 10.22 2.79
N LEU A 88 17.34 10.27 1.62
CA LEU A 88 18.01 10.54 0.35
C LEU A 88 18.57 11.97 0.28
N LEU A 89 17.83 12.98 0.77
CA LEU A 89 18.30 14.36 0.80
C LEU A 89 19.48 14.60 1.76
N THR A 90 19.56 13.83 2.84
CA THR A 90 20.63 13.94 3.85
C THR A 90 21.88 13.11 3.52
N GLY A 91 21.86 12.37 2.41
CA GLY A 91 23.01 11.59 1.95
C GLY A 91 23.17 10.23 2.65
N LEU A 92 22.15 9.73 3.37
CA LEU A 92 22.19 8.44 4.08
C LEU A 92 22.37 7.22 3.16
N GLY A 93 22.24 7.41 1.84
CA GLY A 93 22.22 6.33 0.85
C GLY A 93 20.87 5.63 0.76
N TRP A 94 20.55 5.08 -0.41
CA TRP A 94 19.21 4.55 -0.70
C TRP A 94 18.84 3.33 0.16
N ILE A 95 19.80 2.44 0.45
CA ILE A 95 19.58 1.23 1.26
C ILE A 95 19.14 1.62 2.67
N TRP A 96 19.92 2.50 3.33
CA TRP A 96 19.60 2.94 4.68
C TRP A 96 18.32 3.75 4.74
N SER A 97 18.08 4.60 3.74
CA SER A 97 16.84 5.37 3.62
C SER A 97 15.60 4.46 3.60
N ILE A 98 15.64 3.34 2.88
CA ILE A 98 14.56 2.33 2.90
C ILE A 98 14.52 1.58 4.23
N ALA A 99 15.69 1.16 4.74
CA ALA A 99 15.79 0.36 5.96
C ALA A 99 15.16 1.06 7.18
N ILE A 100 15.31 2.38 7.31
CA ILE A 100 14.69 3.16 8.40
C ILE A 100 13.20 3.46 8.13
N SER A 101 12.80 3.54 6.87
CA SER A 101 11.44 3.93 6.48
C SER A 101 10.44 2.82 6.71
N ILE A 102 10.84 1.55 6.58
CA ILE A 102 9.96 0.39 6.83
C ILE A 102 9.50 0.33 8.30
N PRO A 103 10.39 0.44 9.32
CA PRO A 103 9.96 0.59 10.70
C PRO A 103 9.11 1.84 10.93
N ALA A 104 9.47 2.98 10.32
CA ALA A 104 8.72 4.22 10.45
C ALA A 104 7.27 4.08 9.93
N TRP A 105 7.08 3.40 8.79
CA TRP A 105 5.78 3.02 8.25
C TRP A 105 4.96 2.21 9.26
N LEU A 106 5.54 1.15 9.81
CA LEU A 106 4.81 0.25 10.71
C LEU A 106 4.41 0.97 12.00
N ILE A 107 5.36 1.69 12.62
CA ILE A 107 5.12 2.42 13.87
C ILE A 107 4.06 3.51 13.67
N SER A 108 4.18 4.30 12.60
CA SER A 108 3.19 5.36 12.32
C SER A 108 1.81 4.79 11.98
N SER A 109 1.72 3.70 11.21
CA SER A 109 0.45 3.02 10.93
C SER A 109 -0.25 2.55 12.21
N LEU A 110 0.51 2.02 13.18
CA LEU A 110 -0.02 1.61 14.48
C LEU A 110 -0.50 2.80 15.32
N ILE A 111 0.14 3.96 15.18
CA ILE A 111 -0.33 5.21 15.81
C ILE A 111 -1.62 5.67 15.14
N PHE A 112 -1.67 5.74 13.81
CA PHE A 112 -2.85 6.18 13.08
C PHE A 112 -4.08 5.30 13.33
N ILE A 113 -3.92 3.97 13.34
CA ILE A 113 -5.06 3.08 13.60
C ILE A 113 -5.61 3.27 15.03
N ARG A 114 -4.75 3.57 16.00
CA ARG A 114 -5.18 3.91 17.36
C ARG A 114 -5.91 5.24 17.41
N LEU A 115 -5.46 6.24 16.64
CA LEU A 115 -6.13 7.55 16.57
C LEU A 115 -7.48 7.48 15.87
N ILE A 116 -7.61 6.68 14.82
CA ILE A 116 -8.86 6.54 14.05
C ILE A 116 -9.92 5.73 14.81
N LYS A 117 -9.49 4.75 15.62
CA LYS A 117 -10.39 3.92 16.44
C LYS A 117 -10.85 4.57 17.74
N LYS A 118 -10.25 5.71 18.10
CA LYS A 118 -10.55 6.43 19.33
C LYS A 118 -11.72 7.39 19.11
#